data_AF-Q9GMF0-F1
#
_entry.id   AF-Q9GMF0-F1
#
_cell.length_a   1.000
_cell.length_b   1.000
_cell.length_c   1.000
_cell.angle_alpha   90.00
_cell.angle_beta   90.00
_cell.angle_gamma   90.00
#
_symmetry.space_group_name_H-M   'P 1'
#
loop_
_entity.id
_entity.type
_entity.pdbx_description
1 polymer ?
#
loop_
_entity_poly.entity_id
_entity_poly.type
_entity_poly.pdbx_seq_one_letter_code
_entity_poly.pdbx_strand_id
1 'polypeptide(L)' 'RYDYFARTVPPDFYQAKAMAEILRFFNWTYVSTVASEGDYGETGIEAFEQEARQRN' A
#
# COMPACT_ATOMS: atom_id res chain seq x y z
N ARG A 1 -17.90 -8.71 7.03
CA ARG A 1 -17.21 -10.01 7.25
C ARG A 1 -17.83 -11.02 6.30
N TYR A 2 -17.03 -11.81 5.59
CA TYR A 2 -17.50 -12.72 4.56
C TYR A 2 -16.94 -14.13 4.81
N ASP A 3 -17.74 -15.00 5.43
CA ASP A 3 -17.24 -16.29 5.96
C ASP A 3 -16.97 -17.34 4.86
N TYR A 4 -17.42 -17.12 3.63
CA TYR A 4 -17.22 -18.01 2.48
C TYR A 4 -16.55 -17.32 1.29
N PHE A 5 -16.00 -16.12 1.48
CA PHE A 5 -15.36 -15.39 0.39
C PHE A 5 -13.95 -15.91 0.13
N ALA A 6 -13.69 -16.29 -1.12
CA ALA A 6 -12.38 -16.64 -1.62
C ALA A 6 -12.11 -15.88 -2.92
N ARG A 7 -10.85 -15.50 -3.14
CA ARG A 7 -10.39 -14.89 -4.38
C ARG A 7 -9.00 -15.42 -4.74
N THR A 8 -8.72 -15.50 -6.03
CA THR A 8 -7.40 -15.88 -6.55
C THR A 8 -6.44 -14.70 -6.64
N VAL A 9 -6.98 -13.48 -6.70
CA VAL A 9 -6.19 -12.24 -6.71
C VAL A 9 -5.77 -11.88 -5.29
N PRO A 10 -4.49 -11.55 -5.06
CA PRO A 10 -4.03 -11.15 -3.73
C PRO A 10 -4.66 -9.82 -3.28
N PRO A 11 -4.72 -9.57 -1.96
CA PRO A 11 -5.07 -8.25 -1.42
C PRO A 11 -4.13 -7.13 -1.83
N ASP A 12 -4.68 -5.94 -2.06
CA ASP A 12 -3.93 -4.74 -2.48
C ASP A 12 -2.95 -4.24 -1.43
N PHE A 13 -3.11 -4.64 -0.16
CA PHE A 13 -2.11 -4.39 0.89
C PHE A 13 -0.71 -4.89 0.52
N TYR A 14 -0.59 -5.97 -0.25
CA TYR A 14 0.71 -6.44 -0.73
C TYR A 14 1.37 -5.47 -1.71
N GLN A 15 0.58 -4.68 -2.46
CA GLN A 15 1.09 -3.64 -3.33
C GLN A 15 1.70 -2.49 -2.52
N ALA A 16 1.00 -2.02 -1.48
CA ALA A 16 1.50 -1.01 -0.56
C ALA A 16 2.82 -1.44 0.11
N LYS A 17 2.90 -2.68 0.57
CA LYS A 17 4.13 -3.26 1.14
C LYS A 17 5.28 -3.27 0.13
N ALA A 18 5.02 -3.71 -1.11
CA ALA A 18 6.04 -3.75 -2.15
C ALA A 18 6.56 -2.34 -2.49
N MET A 19 5.68 -1.34 -2.54
CA MET A 19 6.08 0.06 -2.76
C MET A 19 7.00 0.57 -1.65
N ALA A 20 6.69 0.30 -0.37
CA ALA A 20 7.55 0.70 0.75
C ALA A 20 8.93 0.00 0.73
N GLU A 21 8.99 -1.26 0.29
CA GLU A 21 10.26 -1.97 0.12
C GLU A 21 11.13 -1.36 -0.99
N ILE A 22 10.53 -0.86 -2.07
CA ILE A 22 11.23 -0.11 -3.11
C ILE A 22 11.84 1.17 -2.54
N LEU A 23 11.09 1.94 -1.74
CA LEU A 23 11.62 3.17 -1.13
C LEU A 23 12.87 2.90 -0.30
N ARG A 24 12.79 1.87 0.55
CA ARG A 24 13.89 1.46 1.42
C ARG A 24 15.08 0.96 0.61
N PHE A 25 14.87 0.18 -0.44
CA PHE A 25 15.96 -0.36 -1.27
C PHE A 25 16.79 0.75 -1.92
N PHE A 26 16.14 1.84 -2.35
CA PHE A 26 16.79 2.98 -2.98
C PHE A 26 17.14 4.13 -2.02
N ASN A 27 16.93 3.96 -0.70
CA ASN A 27 17.11 4.98 0.32
C ASN A 27 16.36 6.30 0.01
N TRP A 28 15.15 6.23 -0.54
CA TRP A 28 14.32 7.41 -0.76
C TRP A 28 13.69 7.87 0.55
N THR A 29 14.08 9.07 0.99
CA THR A 29 13.59 9.69 2.24
C THR A 29 12.44 10.69 2.03
N TYR A 30 12.13 11.01 0.78
CA TYR A 30 11.04 11.90 0.41
C TYR A 30 10.30 11.37 -0.81
N VAL A 31 8.98 11.27 -0.70
CA VAL A 31 8.06 10.89 -1.78
C VAL A 31 6.77 11.70 -1.67
N SER A 32 6.02 11.80 -2.76
CA SER A 32 4.68 12.38 -2.80
C SER A 32 3.74 11.39 -3.49
N THR A 33 2.50 11.32 -3.01
CA THR A 33 1.48 10.38 -3.48
C THR A 33 0.33 11.12 -4.16
N VAL A 34 -0.22 10.51 -5.21
CA VAL A 34 -1.46 10.96 -5.85
C VAL A 34 -2.40 9.76 -5.88
N ALA A 35 -3.64 9.95 -5.43
CA ALA A 35 -4.68 8.93 -5.44
C ALA A 35 -5.86 9.40 -6.27
N SER A 36 -6.53 8.43 -6.90
CA SER A 36 -7.89 8.64 -7.39
C SER A 36 -8.85 8.72 -6.20
N GLU A 37 -9.84 9.59 -6.30
CA GLU A 37 -10.91 9.68 -5.31
C GLU A 37 -11.67 8.35 -5.22
N GLY A 38 -11.97 7.91 -3.99
CA GLY A 38 -12.69 6.68 -3.70
C GLY A 38 -11.83 5.59 -3.04
N ASP A 39 -12.52 4.52 -2.61
CA ASP A 39 -12.00 3.54 -1.65
C ASP A 39 -10.64 2.96 -2.03
N TYR A 40 -10.41 2.58 -3.29
CA TYR A 40 -9.13 1.97 -3.69
C TYR A 40 -7.96 2.94 -3.57
N GLY A 41 -8.12 4.16 -4.08
CA GLY A 41 -7.03 5.15 -4.09
C GLY A 41 -6.72 5.64 -2.69
N GLU A 42 -7.74 6.01 -1.91
CA GLU A 42 -7.57 6.55 -0.56
C GLU A 42 -7.02 5.48 0.40
N THR A 43 -7.67 4.31 0.48
CA THR A 43 -7.21 3.25 1.39
C THR A 43 -5.87 2.64 0.96
N GLY A 44 -5.58 2.62 -0.35
CA GLY A 44 -4.29 2.19 -0.88
C GLY A 44 -3.16 3.11 -0.45
N ILE A 45 -3.35 4.42 -0.51
CA ILE A 45 -2.35 5.39 -0.03
C ILE A 45 -2.21 5.36 1.48
N GLU A 46 -3.30 5.23 2.24
CA GLU A 46 -3.21 5.06 3.69
C GLU A 46 -2.40 3.81 4.08
N ALA A 47 -2.63 2.67 3.41
CA ALA A 47 -1.87 1.45 3.64
C ALA A 47 -0.38 1.63 3.27
N PHE A 48 -0.09 2.32 2.17
CA PHE A 48 1.28 2.64 1.77
C PHE A 48 1.97 3.55 2.78
N GLU A 49 1.31 4.60 3.27
CA GLU A 49 1.88 5.48 4.29
C GLU A 49 2.22 4.72 5.58
N GLN A 50 1.36 3.79 6.00
CA GLN A 50 1.63 2.96 7.17
C GLN A 50 2.85 2.06 6.96
N GLU A 51 2.96 1.38 5.81
CA GLU A 51 4.11 0.54 5.49
C GLU A 51 5.41 1.36 5.35
N ALA A 52 5.35 2.54 4.73
CA ALA A 52 6.50 3.43 4.58
C ALA A 52 7.01 3.93 5.94
N ARG A 53 6.11 4.28 6.87
CA ARG A 53 6.48 4.71 8.24
C ARG A 53 7.05 3.58 9.09
N GLN A 54 6.64 2.33 8.88
CA GLN A 54 7.18 1.19 9.61
C GLN A 54 8.59 0.78 9.15
N ARG A 55 8.98 1.17 7.93
CA ARG A 55 10.20 0.67 7.25
C ARG A 55 11.29 1.71 7.04
N ASN A 56 11.00 2.98 7.30
CA ASN A 56 11.95 4.10 7.28
C ASN A 56 12.36 4.53 8.69
#